data_AF-A0A7S1SD75-F1
#
_entry.id   AF-A0A7S1SD75-F1
#
_cell.length_a   1.000
_cell.length_b   1.000
_cell.length_c   1.000
_cell.angle_alpha   90.00
_cell.angle_beta   90.00
_cell.angle_gamma   90.00
#
_symmetry.space_group_name_H-M   'P 1'
#
loop_
_entity.id
_entity.type
_entity.pdbx_description
1 polymer ?
#
loop_
_entity_poly.entity_id
_entity_poly.type
_entity_poly.pdbx_seq_one_letter_code
_entity_poly.pdbx_strand_id
1 'polypeptide(L)'
;ESCASARRKEVEKLLEESALSGNLDELRRAIREAEAMGVDSLRARQQYCEMERQDWQSPEQLHDMMKWAINTQDGVILHNVIKEVSVTSPDSEDLQKARGKLQEHHEEVLARMRRLARNRDVRGLTVALDRARHIGVAAEDLAWAEESCRQLEGARIGRQDTGAAVLTRREASRW
;
A
#
# COMPACT_ATOMS: atom_id res chain seq x y z
N GLU A 1 9.63 48.11 -20.03
CA GLU A 1 9.75 46.65 -19.76
C GLU A 1 10.72 46.27 -18.61
N SER A 2 11.20 47.20 -17.78
CA SER A 2 12.35 46.91 -16.88
C SER A 2 12.02 46.26 -15.52
N CYS A 3 10.81 46.39 -14.98
CA CYS A 3 10.51 45.97 -13.60
C CYS A 3 10.03 44.52 -13.45
N ALA A 4 9.58 43.89 -14.54
CA ALA A 4 9.08 42.50 -14.51
C ALA A 4 10.21 41.47 -14.72
N SER A 5 11.28 41.86 -15.43
CA SER A 5 12.46 41.01 -15.62
C SER A 5 13.35 40.99 -14.36
N ALA A 6 13.52 42.14 -13.69
CA ALA A 6 14.28 42.22 -12.43
C ALA A 6 13.69 41.32 -11.34
N ARG A 7 12.37 41.38 -11.13
CA ARG A 7 11.66 40.54 -10.15
C ARG A 7 11.76 39.05 -10.46
N ARG A 8 11.73 38.65 -11.74
CA ARG A 8 11.91 37.24 -12.10
C ARG A 8 13.31 36.73 -11.76
N LYS A 9 14.35 37.53 -12.02
CA LYS A 9 15.74 37.18 -11.64
C LYS A 9 15.93 37.09 -10.12
N GLU A 10 15.28 37.98 -9.35
CA GLU A 10 15.31 37.92 -7.89
C GLU A 10 14.67 36.63 -7.37
N VAL A 11 13.54 36.21 -7.96
CA VAL A 11 12.85 34.97 -7.59
C VAL A 11 13.63 33.73 -8.01
N GLU A 12 14.29 33.73 -9.19
CA GLU A 12 15.22 32.67 -9.59
C GLU A 12 16.37 32.53 -8.56
N LYS A 13 16.97 33.65 -8.15
CA LYS A 13 18.04 33.65 -7.14
C LYS A 13 17.56 33.14 -5.78
N LEU A 14 16.39 33.57 -5.34
CA LEU A 14 15.77 33.10 -4.09
C LEU A 14 15.49 31.60 -4.13
N LEU A 15 15.04 31.09 -5.28
CA LEU A 15 14.79 29.67 -5.49
C LEU A 15 16.08 28.85 -5.42
N GLU A 16 17.18 29.34 -6.01
CA GLU A 16 18.50 28.72 -5.90
C GLU A 16 19.06 28.77 -4.48
N GLU A 17 18.97 29.92 -3.80
CA GLU A 17 19.47 30.09 -2.43
C GLU A 17 18.72 29.20 -1.43
N SER A 18 17.39 29.12 -1.55
CA SER A 18 16.57 28.25 -0.69
C SER A 18 16.76 26.76 -0.98
N ALA A 19 17.05 26.39 -2.23
CA ALA A 19 17.44 25.03 -2.57
C ALA A 19 18.79 24.66 -1.93
N LEU A 20 19.72 25.60 -1.81
CA LEU A 20 21.02 25.37 -1.17
C LEU A 20 20.96 25.42 0.37
N SER A 21 19.99 26.12 0.96
CA SER A 21 19.89 26.27 2.41
C SER A 21 19.53 24.97 3.13
N GLY A 22 18.93 24.01 2.42
CA GLY A 22 18.48 22.74 3.00
C GLY A 22 17.28 22.88 3.93
N ASN A 23 16.60 24.04 3.93
CA ASN A 23 15.41 24.27 4.73
C ASN A 23 14.14 24.04 3.89
N LEU A 24 13.38 22.98 4.23
CA LEU A 24 12.16 22.58 3.53
C LEU A 24 11.11 23.70 3.48
N ASP A 25 10.92 24.45 4.56
CA ASP A 25 9.91 25.51 4.63
C ASP A 25 10.27 26.70 3.74
N GLU A 26 11.55 27.08 3.72
CA GLU A 26 12.06 28.15 2.85
C GLU A 26 11.97 27.76 1.38
N LEU A 27 12.38 26.54 1.03
CA LEU A 27 12.31 26.02 -0.33
C LEU A 27 10.85 25.94 -0.82
N ARG A 28 9.92 25.47 0.03
CA ARG A 28 8.48 25.44 -0.28
C ARG A 28 7.89 26.83 -0.49
N ARG A 29 8.37 27.84 0.25
CA ARG A 29 7.96 29.23 0.05
C ARG A 29 8.49 29.76 -1.29
N ALA A 30 9.75 29.54 -1.60
CA ALA A 30 10.37 30.00 -2.83
C ALA A 30 9.76 29.35 -4.09
N ILE A 31 9.42 28.05 -4.05
CA ILE A 31 8.71 27.36 -5.14
C ILE A 31 7.37 28.03 -5.43
N ARG A 32 6.57 28.33 -4.40
CA ARG A 32 5.27 29.00 -4.57
C ARG A 32 5.42 30.39 -5.20
N GLU A 33 6.47 31.12 -4.81
CA GLU A 33 6.76 32.45 -5.36
C GLU A 33 7.23 32.37 -6.82
N ALA A 34 8.07 31.39 -7.17
CA ALA A 34 8.48 31.10 -8.54
C ALA A 34 7.29 30.77 -9.45
N GLU A 35 6.40 29.89 -9.00
CA GLU A 35 5.21 29.50 -9.75
C GLU A 35 4.24 30.68 -9.96
N ALA A 36 4.05 31.53 -8.94
CA ALA A 36 3.23 32.74 -9.07
C ALA A 36 3.77 33.73 -10.11
N MET A 37 5.08 33.70 -10.36
CA MET A 37 5.78 34.59 -11.30
C MET A 37 6.05 33.93 -12.67
N GLY A 38 5.61 32.68 -12.86
CA GLY A 38 5.84 31.90 -14.08
C GLY A 38 7.31 31.54 -14.31
N VAL A 39 8.10 31.46 -13.24
CA VAL A 39 9.49 30.97 -13.24
C VAL A 39 9.47 29.45 -13.12
N ASP A 40 10.35 28.77 -13.85
CA ASP A 40 10.44 27.31 -13.80
C ASP A 40 10.93 26.83 -12.43
N SER A 41 10.08 26.09 -11.73
CA SER A 41 10.33 25.53 -10.41
C SER A 41 10.61 24.03 -10.42
N LEU A 42 10.70 23.37 -11.59
CA LEU A 42 10.78 21.91 -11.69
C LEU A 42 11.93 21.31 -10.88
N ARG A 43 13.14 21.86 -11.04
CA ARG A 43 14.33 21.38 -10.31
C ARG A 43 14.19 21.55 -8.79
N ALA A 44 13.69 22.71 -8.35
CA ALA A 44 13.48 22.98 -6.92
C ALA A 44 12.44 22.04 -6.31
N ARG A 45 11.37 21.70 -7.04
CA ARG A 45 10.37 20.72 -6.62
C ARG A 45 10.96 19.31 -6.48
N GLN A 46 11.80 18.89 -7.43
CA GLN A 46 12.50 17.59 -7.32
C GLN A 46 13.36 17.53 -6.06
N GLN A 47 14.12 18.60 -5.80
CA GLN A 47 14.97 18.69 -4.62
C GLN A 47 14.16 18.74 -3.31
N TYR A 48 13.03 19.46 -3.30
CA TYR A 48 12.11 19.46 -2.17
C TYR A 48 11.60 18.04 -1.86
N CYS A 49 11.16 17.29 -2.88
CA CYS A 49 10.70 15.92 -2.71
C CYS A 49 11.81 14.98 -2.21
N GLU A 50 13.06 15.19 -2.62
CA GLU A 50 14.20 14.41 -2.15
C GLU A 50 14.55 14.73 -0.70
N MET A 51 14.60 16.01 -0.34
CA MET A 51 14.83 16.45 1.04
C MET A 51 13.72 16.01 1.99
N GLU A 52 12.47 16.09 1.54
CA GLU A 52 11.31 15.61 2.31
C GLU A 52 11.49 14.11 2.57
N ARG A 53 11.79 13.30 1.55
CA ARG A 53 12.10 11.87 1.72
C ARG A 53 13.25 11.61 2.70
N GLN A 54 14.30 12.42 2.70
CA GLN A 54 15.41 12.29 3.64
C GLN A 54 14.97 12.59 5.09
N ASP A 55 14.09 13.57 5.30
CA ASP A 55 13.56 13.89 6.62
C ASP A 55 12.68 12.76 7.17
N TRP A 56 11.80 12.19 6.33
CA TRP A 56 11.01 10.98 6.62
C TRP A 56 11.87 9.74 6.93
N GLN A 57 13.13 9.74 6.49
CA GLN A 57 14.09 8.66 6.74
C GLN A 57 14.97 8.90 7.97
N SER A 58 14.74 9.98 8.74
CA SER A 58 15.43 10.17 10.01
C SER A 58 15.13 9.00 10.98
N PRO A 59 16.13 8.52 11.74
CA PRO A 59 15.94 7.38 12.66
C PRO A 59 14.79 7.58 13.65
N GLU A 60 14.59 8.81 14.13
CA GLU A 60 13.52 9.19 15.05
C GLU A 60 12.14 9.08 14.38
N GLN A 61 11.99 9.56 13.15
CA GLN A 61 10.72 9.45 12.42
C GLN A 61 10.41 8.00 12.04
N LEU A 62 11.43 7.22 11.64
CA LEU A 62 11.25 5.78 11.38
C LEU A 62 10.81 5.02 12.64
N HIS A 63 11.34 5.39 13.81
CA HIS A 63 10.93 4.84 15.10
C HIS A 63 9.46 5.14 15.41
N ASP A 64 9.06 6.41 15.28
CA ASP A 64 7.68 6.82 15.54
C ASP A 64 6.70 6.20 14.54
N MET A 65 7.09 6.11 13.26
CA MET A 65 6.32 5.41 12.22
C MET A 65 6.17 3.92 12.55
N MET A 66 7.23 3.26 13.01
CA MET A 66 7.18 1.85 13.42
C MET A 66 6.26 1.63 14.62
N LYS A 67 6.37 2.47 15.66
CA LYS A 67 5.46 2.43 16.83
C LYS A 67 4.01 2.63 16.42
N TRP A 68 3.74 3.62 15.57
CA TRP A 68 2.39 3.88 15.06
C TRP A 68 1.85 2.66 14.28
N ALA A 69 2.65 2.08 13.40
CA ALA A 69 2.26 0.92 12.62
C ALA A 69 1.90 -0.29 13.50
N ILE A 70 2.69 -0.58 14.54
CA ILE A 70 2.42 -1.65 15.51
C ILE A 70 1.07 -1.43 16.23
N ASN A 71 0.73 -0.19 16.54
CA ASN A 71 -0.49 0.15 17.29
C ASN A 71 -1.76 0.20 16.41
N THR A 72 -1.62 0.37 15.09
CA THR A 72 -2.75 0.57 14.16
C THR A 72 -3.60 -0.70 13.95
N GLN A 73 -3.11 -1.88 14.35
CA GLN A 73 -3.76 -3.18 14.12
C GLN A 73 -4.07 -3.47 12.64
N ASP A 74 -3.38 -2.79 11.72
CA ASP A 74 -3.50 -3.00 10.28
C ASP A 74 -2.23 -3.68 9.77
N GLY A 75 -2.32 -4.98 9.51
CA GLY A 75 -1.20 -5.77 8.99
C GLY A 75 -0.62 -5.28 7.65
N VAL A 76 -1.40 -4.60 6.79
CA VAL A 76 -0.88 -4.08 5.51
C VAL A 76 -0.01 -2.86 5.74
N ILE A 77 -0.47 -1.94 6.61
CA ILE A 77 0.31 -0.78 7.02
C ILE A 77 1.61 -1.27 7.69
N LEU A 78 1.50 -2.22 8.62
CA LEU A 78 2.66 -2.79 9.31
C LEU A 78 3.66 -3.44 8.34
N HIS A 79 3.19 -4.22 7.36
CA HIS A 79 4.05 -4.82 6.35
C HIS A 79 4.83 -3.79 5.53
N ASN A 80 4.14 -2.72 5.09
CA ASN A 80 4.76 -1.68 4.30
C ASN A 80 5.82 -0.91 5.09
N VAL A 81 5.52 -0.56 6.35
CA VAL A 81 6.47 0.11 7.24
C VAL A 81 7.67 -0.79 7.56
N ILE A 82 7.46 -2.09 7.78
CA ILE A 82 8.57 -3.05 7.96
C ILE A 82 9.47 -3.09 6.72
N LYS A 83 8.91 -3.12 5.51
CA LYS A 83 9.69 -3.10 4.27
C LYS A 83 10.54 -1.84 4.16
N GLU A 84 9.96 -0.69 4.43
CA GLU A 84 10.66 0.60 4.35
C GLU A 84 11.77 0.69 5.39
N VAL A 85 11.48 0.41 6.66
CA VAL A 85 12.49 0.45 7.74
C VAL A 85 13.57 -0.62 7.55
N SER A 86 13.24 -1.80 7.01
CA SER A 86 14.26 -2.83 6.73
C SER A 86 15.27 -2.41 5.67
N VAL A 87 14.94 -1.45 4.78
CA VAL A 87 15.86 -0.92 3.78
C VAL A 87 16.69 0.22 4.36
N THR A 88 16.07 1.12 5.13
CA THR A 88 16.74 2.33 5.64
C THR A 88 17.52 2.09 6.94
N SER A 89 17.01 1.23 7.83
CA SER A 89 17.58 0.93 9.14
C SER A 89 17.42 -0.57 9.47
N PRO A 90 18.19 -1.47 8.81
CA PRO A 90 18.04 -2.92 8.95
C PRO A 90 18.31 -3.44 10.36
N ASP A 91 19.09 -2.71 11.16
CA ASP A 91 19.50 -3.06 12.52
C ASP A 91 18.58 -2.47 13.61
N SER A 92 17.45 -1.87 13.23
CA SER A 92 16.47 -1.34 14.19
C SER A 92 15.91 -2.44 15.09
N GLU A 93 15.98 -2.23 16.41
CA GLU A 93 15.45 -3.17 17.41
C GLU A 93 13.93 -3.39 17.26
N ASP A 94 13.20 -2.35 16.84
CA ASP A 94 11.75 -2.41 16.67
C ASP A 94 11.31 -3.33 15.51
N LEU A 95 12.19 -3.61 14.55
CA LEU A 95 11.88 -4.52 13.43
C LEU A 95 11.54 -5.93 13.91
N GLN A 96 12.23 -6.44 14.94
CA GLN A 96 11.93 -7.78 15.45
C GLN A 96 10.53 -7.84 16.06
N LYS A 97 10.18 -6.83 16.87
CA LYS A 97 8.84 -6.72 17.47
C LYS A 97 7.76 -6.56 16.41
N ALA A 98 8.00 -5.72 15.42
CA ALA A 98 7.08 -5.49 14.30
C ALA A 98 6.85 -6.77 13.47
N ARG A 99 7.92 -7.52 13.17
CA ARG A 99 7.82 -8.82 12.47
C ARG A 99 7.02 -9.85 13.27
N GLY A 100 7.21 -9.91 14.59
CA GLY A 100 6.38 -10.74 15.47
C GLY A 100 4.89 -10.38 15.38
N LYS A 101 4.57 -9.08 15.41
CA LYS A 101 3.18 -8.63 15.27
C LYS A 101 2.60 -8.89 13.88
N LEU A 102 3.42 -8.76 12.83
CA LEU A 102 3.02 -9.11 11.47
C LEU A 102 2.70 -10.60 11.33
N GLN A 103 3.48 -11.46 11.98
CA GLN A 103 3.23 -12.91 12.02
C GLN A 103 1.88 -13.23 12.66
N GLU A 104 1.50 -12.55 13.75
CA GLU A 104 0.16 -12.70 14.33
C GLU A 104 -0.95 -12.36 13.31
N HIS A 105 -0.78 -11.28 12.54
CA HIS A 105 -1.73 -10.93 11.49
C HIS A 105 -1.76 -11.95 10.34
N HIS A 106 -0.62 -12.56 9.98
CA HIS A 106 -0.60 -13.67 9.02
C HIS A 106 -1.44 -14.84 9.52
N GLU A 107 -1.24 -15.26 10.78
CA GLU A 107 -1.95 -16.37 11.40
C GLU A 107 -3.46 -16.12 11.47
N GLU A 108 -3.89 -14.90 11.85
CA GLU A 108 -5.29 -14.50 11.88
C GLU A 108 -5.96 -14.60 10.50
N VAL A 109 -5.28 -14.10 9.47
CA VAL A 109 -5.79 -14.14 8.09
C VAL A 109 -5.86 -15.58 7.58
N LEU A 110 -4.83 -16.39 7.83
CA LEU A 110 -4.83 -17.82 7.47
C LEU A 110 -5.95 -18.59 8.18
N ALA A 111 -6.14 -18.36 9.49
CA ALA A 111 -7.23 -18.96 10.25
C ALA A 111 -8.60 -18.58 9.67
N ARG A 112 -8.77 -17.30 9.29
CA ARG A 112 -9.98 -16.80 8.63
C ARG A 112 -10.19 -17.46 7.27
N MET A 113 -9.17 -17.56 6.43
CA MET A 113 -9.24 -18.23 5.12
C MET A 113 -9.67 -19.69 5.26
N ARG A 114 -9.05 -20.44 6.20
CA ARG A 114 -9.42 -21.83 6.52
C ARG A 114 -10.86 -21.98 7.00
N ARG A 115 -11.39 -21.00 7.73
CA ARG A 115 -12.80 -20.99 8.16
C ARG A 115 -13.74 -20.72 6.98
N LEU A 116 -13.41 -19.76 6.13
CA LEU A 116 -14.22 -19.38 4.96
C LEU A 116 -14.28 -20.51 3.93
N ALA A 117 -13.14 -21.17 3.67
CA ALA A 117 -13.08 -22.35 2.82
C ALA A 117 -13.98 -23.49 3.33
N ARG A 118 -13.94 -23.77 4.65
CA ARG A 118 -14.83 -24.77 5.28
C ARG A 118 -16.31 -24.42 5.15
N ASN A 119 -16.65 -23.14 5.28
CA ASN A 119 -18.01 -22.64 5.14
C ASN A 119 -18.46 -22.49 3.68
N ARG A 120 -17.59 -22.79 2.71
CA ARG A 120 -17.83 -22.61 1.28
C ARG A 120 -18.19 -21.16 0.89
N ASP A 121 -17.72 -20.19 1.68
CA ASP A 121 -17.91 -18.76 1.39
C ASP A 121 -16.82 -18.26 0.45
N VAL A 122 -17.06 -18.44 -0.85
CA VAL A 122 -16.12 -18.03 -1.91
C VAL A 122 -15.85 -16.53 -1.89
N ARG A 123 -16.89 -15.70 -1.72
CA ARG A 123 -16.74 -14.24 -1.75
C ARG A 123 -15.87 -13.76 -0.60
N GLY A 124 -16.15 -14.26 0.61
CA GLY A 124 -15.34 -13.97 1.78
C GLY A 124 -13.91 -14.46 1.62
N LEU A 125 -13.71 -15.66 1.06
CA LEU A 125 -12.39 -16.23 0.82
C LEU A 125 -11.55 -15.40 -0.16
N THR A 126 -12.15 -14.92 -1.26
CA THR A 126 -11.47 -14.03 -2.23
C THR A 126 -11.03 -12.72 -1.60
N VAL A 127 -11.86 -12.10 -0.75
CA VAL A 127 -11.48 -10.88 -0.01
C VAL A 127 -10.34 -11.16 0.98
N ALA A 128 -10.38 -12.28 1.68
CA ALA A 128 -9.32 -12.67 2.61
C ALA A 128 -7.99 -12.98 1.89
N LEU A 129 -8.05 -13.61 0.71
CA LEU A 129 -6.91 -13.84 -0.18
C LEU A 129 -6.26 -12.53 -0.62
N ASP A 130 -7.06 -11.57 -1.06
CA ASP A 130 -6.54 -10.27 -1.48
C ASP A 130 -5.82 -9.57 -0.32
N ARG A 131 -6.44 -9.57 0.87
CA ARG A 131 -5.80 -9.05 2.08
C ARG A 131 -4.50 -9.80 2.42
N ALA A 132 -4.47 -11.13 2.31
CA ALA A 132 -3.28 -11.94 2.58
C ALA A 132 -2.09 -11.56 1.67
N ARG A 133 -2.34 -11.27 0.39
CA ARG A 133 -1.32 -10.77 -0.55
C ARG A 133 -0.73 -9.44 -0.10
N HIS A 134 -1.57 -8.51 0.33
CA HIS A 134 -1.14 -7.19 0.76
C HIS A 134 -0.34 -7.21 2.08
N ILE A 135 -0.59 -8.18 2.96
CA ILE A 135 0.18 -8.36 4.22
C ILE A 135 1.45 -9.21 3.97
N GLY A 136 1.61 -9.79 2.77
CA GLY A 136 2.80 -10.57 2.41
C GLY A 136 2.82 -11.98 2.98
N VAL A 137 1.67 -12.64 3.07
CA VAL A 137 1.58 -14.08 3.39
C VAL A 137 2.34 -14.91 2.33
N ALA A 138 2.93 -16.03 2.76
CA ALA A 138 3.73 -16.92 1.92
C ALA A 138 2.96 -17.45 0.71
N ALA A 139 3.67 -17.66 -0.41
CA ALA A 139 3.07 -18.05 -1.69
C ALA A 139 2.39 -19.43 -1.63
N GLU A 140 2.93 -20.34 -0.83
CA GLU A 140 2.39 -21.69 -0.64
C GLU A 140 0.98 -21.65 -0.01
N ASP A 141 0.80 -20.81 1.00
CA ASP A 141 -0.49 -20.63 1.68
C ASP A 141 -1.52 -19.93 0.77
N LEU A 142 -1.06 -18.97 -0.05
CA LEU A 142 -1.90 -18.32 -1.05
C LEU A 142 -2.36 -19.31 -2.12
N ALA A 143 -1.44 -20.14 -2.63
CA ALA A 143 -1.75 -21.15 -3.65
C ALA A 143 -2.79 -22.16 -3.16
N TRP A 144 -2.69 -22.60 -1.90
CA TRP A 144 -3.70 -23.48 -1.28
C TRP A 144 -5.10 -22.85 -1.28
N ALA A 145 -5.20 -21.58 -0.91
CA ALA A 145 -6.49 -20.89 -0.84
C ALA A 145 -7.06 -20.55 -2.23
N GLU A 146 -6.20 -20.23 -3.20
CA GLU A 146 -6.60 -20.04 -4.60
C GLU A 146 -7.16 -21.34 -5.21
N GLU A 147 -6.51 -22.47 -4.97
CA GLU A 147 -7.02 -23.79 -5.36
C GLU A 147 -8.37 -24.08 -4.68
N SER A 148 -8.49 -23.78 -3.38
CA SER A 148 -9.75 -23.94 -2.64
C SER A 148 -10.89 -23.08 -3.23
N CYS A 149 -10.61 -21.83 -3.64
CA CYS A 149 -11.58 -20.99 -4.35
C CYS A 149 -12.02 -21.64 -5.66
N ARG A 150 -11.07 -22.07 -6.51
CA ARG A 150 -11.37 -22.69 -7.81
C ARG A 150 -12.25 -23.93 -7.67
N GLN A 151 -11.98 -24.79 -6.70
CA GLN A 151 -12.78 -25.98 -6.43
C GLN A 151 -14.22 -25.63 -6.01
N LEU A 152 -14.39 -24.63 -5.16
CA LEU A 152 -15.70 -24.20 -4.68
C LEU A 152 -16.53 -23.51 -5.79
N GLU A 153 -15.88 -22.73 -6.65
CA GLU A 153 -16.51 -22.12 -7.82
C GLU A 153 -16.96 -23.17 -8.84
N GLY A 154 -16.10 -24.14 -9.16
CA GLY A 154 -16.44 -25.26 -10.05
C GLY A 154 -17.61 -26.10 -9.51
N ALA A 155 -17.62 -26.38 -8.20
CA ALA A 155 -18.72 -27.11 -7.55
C ALA A 155 -20.05 -26.33 -7.54
N ARG A 156 -20.01 -25.00 -7.64
CA ARG A 156 -21.19 -24.15 -7.71
C ARG A 156 -21.78 -24.12 -9.13
N ILE A 157 -20.93 -24.04 -10.15
CA ILE A 157 -21.34 -24.08 -11.56
C ILE A 157 -21.97 -25.44 -11.90
N GLY A 158 -21.33 -26.55 -11.52
CA GLY A 158 -21.86 -27.90 -11.80
C GLY A 158 -23.22 -28.21 -11.14
N ARG A 159 -23.57 -27.53 -10.02
CA ARG A 159 -24.91 -27.65 -9.41
C ARG A 159 -25.98 -26.84 -10.14
N GLN A 160 -25.61 -25.73 -10.77
CA GLN A 160 -26.56 -24.92 -11.55
C GLN A 160 -26.94 -25.63 -12.86
N ASP A 161 -25.97 -26.29 -13.51
CA ASP A 161 -26.19 -27.02 -14.75
C ASP A 161 -27.04 -28.30 -14.57
N THR A 162 -26.85 -29.01 -13.45
CA THR A 162 -27.68 -30.18 -13.12
C THR A 162 -29.10 -29.81 -12.70
N GLY A 163 -29.32 -28.64 -12.08
CA GLY A 163 -30.66 -28.14 -11.76
C GLY A 163 -31.47 -27.76 -13.00
N ALA A 164 -30.84 -27.15 -14.00
CA ALA A 164 -31.49 -26.80 -15.26
C ALA A 164 -31.84 -28.05 -16.11
N ALA A 165 -30.96 -29.05 -16.14
CA ALA A 165 -31.17 -30.28 -16.91
C ALA A 165 -32.26 -31.20 -16.34
N VAL A 166 -32.54 -31.14 -15.03
CA VAL A 166 -33.61 -31.93 -14.38
C VAL A 166 -34.99 -31.34 -14.64
N LEU A 167 -35.10 -30.01 -14.79
CA LEU A 167 -36.37 -29.34 -15.10
C LEU A 167 -36.81 -29.57 -16.55
N THR A 168 -35.88 -29.57 -17.51
CA THR A 168 -36.19 -29.84 -18.93
C THR A 168 -36.61 -31.29 -19.19
N ARG A 169 -36.15 -32.25 -18.37
CA ARG A 169 -36.52 -33.67 -18.54
C ARG A 169 -37.91 -34.03 -17.99
N ARG A 170 -38.47 -33.22 -17.08
CA ARG A 170 -39.83 -33.43 -16.54
C ARG A 170 -40.94 -32.89 -17.45
N GLU A 171 -40.63 -31.96 -18.34
CA GLU A 171 -41.59 -31.42 -19.32
C GLU A 171 -41.70 -32.29 -20.58
N ALA A 172 -40.66 -33.06 -20.91
CA ALA A 172 -40.63 -33.98 -22.05
C ALA A 172 -41.34 -35.34 -21.82
N SER A 173 -41.85 -35.60 -20.61
CA SER A 173 -42.62 -36.82 -20.29
C SER A 173 -44.10 -36.56 -20.01
N ARG A 174 -44.62 -35.41 -20.44
CA ARG A 174 -46.05 -35.05 -20.36
C ARG A 174 -46.76 -34.99 -21.73
N TRP A 175 -46.13 -35.50 -22.78
CA TRP A 175 -46.73 -35.67 -24.10
C TRP A 175 -46.53 -37.11 -24.58
#